data_AF-A0A917Z750-F1
#
_entry.id   AF-A0A917Z750-F1
#
_cell.length_a   1.000
_cell.length_b   1.000
_cell.length_c   1.000
_cell.angle_alpha   90.00
_cell.angle_beta   90.00
_cell.angle_gamma   90.00
#
_symmetry.space_group_name_H-M   'P 1'
#
loop_
_entity.id
_entity.type
_entity.pdbx_description
1 polymer ?
#
loop_
_entity_poly.entity_id
_entity_poly.type
_entity_poly.pdbx_seq_one_letter_code
_entity_poly.pdbx_strand_id
1 'polypeptide(L)'
;MDKQLQQLMTQADELRNGIHELADQSRNFEYNLTGIERCVETIQRCVRMVGNNRTAALPSRDQRKIMDELEGAANELQDLIKR
;
A
#
# COMPACT_ATOMS: atom_id res chain seq x y z
N MET A 1 -10.49 -3.13 48.48
CA MET A 1 -10.53 -1.94 47.61
C MET A 1 -9.27 -1.81 46.76
N ASP A 2 -8.07 -1.84 47.34
CA ASP A 2 -6.81 -1.69 46.58
C ASP A 2 -6.63 -2.67 45.40
N LYS A 3 -7.02 -3.94 45.58
CA LYS A 3 -6.86 -4.96 44.54
C LYS A 3 -7.72 -4.70 43.29
N GLN A 4 -8.92 -4.14 43.47
CA GLN A 4 -9.82 -3.76 42.38
C GLN A 4 -9.32 -2.49 41.70
N LEU A 5 -8.76 -1.54 42.45
CA LEU A 5 -8.17 -0.32 41.91
C LEU A 5 -6.94 -0.63 41.05
N GLN A 6 -6.05 -1.51 41.53
CA GLN A 6 -4.90 -1.98 40.77
C GLN A 6 -5.30 -2.71 39.48
N GLN A 7 -6.31 -3.59 39.54
CA GLN A 7 -6.85 -4.24 38.35
C GLN A 7 -7.40 -3.25 37.33
N LEU A 8 -8.12 -2.22 37.80
CA LEU A 8 -8.66 -1.18 36.93
C LEU A 8 -7.53 -0.37 36.27
N MET A 9 -6.47 -0.07 37.01
CA MET A 9 -5.29 0.62 36.47
C MET A 9 -4.57 -0.22 35.42
N THR A 10 -4.38 -1.53 35.67
CA THR A 10 -3.81 -2.44 34.67
C THR A 10 -4.65 -2.52 33.41
N GLN A 11 -5.97 -2.64 33.54
CA GLN A 11 -6.89 -2.65 32.40
C GLN A 11 -6.85 -1.33 31.61
N ALA A 12 -6.72 -0.20 32.29
CA ALA A 12 -6.57 1.10 31.65
C ALA A 12 -5.24 1.24 30.90
N ASP A 13 -4.14 0.73 31.46
CA ASP A 13 -2.84 0.69 30.80
C ASP A 13 -2.85 -0.23 29.56
N GLU A 14 -3.45 -1.42 29.68
CA GLU A 14 -3.64 -2.35 28.56
C GLU A 14 -4.46 -1.72 27.44
N LEU A 15 -5.58 -1.07 27.78
CA LEU A 15 -6.40 -0.36 26.81
C LEU A 15 -5.63 0.78 26.13
N ARG A 16 -4.89 1.59 26.90
CA ARG A 16 -4.06 2.67 26.34
C ARG A 16 -3.04 2.12 25.36
N ASN A 17 -2.35 1.04 25.72
CA ASN A 17 -1.35 0.42 24.85
C ASN A 17 -2.00 -0.14 23.59
N GLY A 18 -3.14 -0.83 23.71
CA GLY A 18 -3.89 -1.33 22.55
C GLY A 18 -4.38 -0.22 21.61
N ILE A 19 -4.79 0.94 22.14
CA ILE A 19 -5.15 2.10 21.32
C ILE A 19 -3.94 2.64 20.55
N HIS A 20 -2.77 2.71 21.18
CA HIS A 20 -1.54 3.14 20.49
C HIS A 20 -1.13 2.17 19.39
N GLU A 21 -1.16 0.87 19.66
CA GLU A 21 -0.87 -0.17 18.67
C GLU A 21 -1.85 -0.11 17.48
N LEU A 22 -3.15 0.07 17.76
CA LEU A 22 -4.15 0.21 16.71
C LEU A 22 -3.94 1.47 15.87
N ALA A 23 -3.58 2.59 16.49
CA ALA A 23 -3.28 3.84 15.78
C ALA A 23 -2.04 3.69 14.87
N ASP A 24 -1.02 2.95 15.31
CA ASP A 24 0.15 2.64 14.50
C ASP A 24 -0.19 1.71 13.33
N GLN A 25 -0.99 0.67 13.57
CA GLN A 25 -1.48 -0.23 12.53
C GLN A 25 -2.33 0.51 11.50
N SER A 26 -3.23 1.40 11.94
CA SER A 26 -4.07 2.22 11.06
C SER A 26 -3.24 3.12 10.16
N ARG A 27 -2.20 3.78 10.70
CA ARG A 27 -1.29 4.62 9.91
C ARG A 27 -0.52 3.81 8.86
N ASN A 28 -0.04 2.62 9.22
CA ASN A 28 0.63 1.74 8.29
C ASN A 28 -0.31 1.25 7.19
N PHE A 29 -1.57 0.96 7.54
CA PHE A 29 -2.59 0.55 6.58
C PHE A 29 -2.92 1.68 5.59
N GLU A 30 -3.12 2.91 6.07
CA GLU A 30 -3.34 4.08 5.20
C GLU A 30 -2.17 4.31 4.25
N TYR A 31 -0.92 4.22 4.75
CA TYR A 31 0.28 4.33 3.93
C TYR A 31 0.32 3.25 2.83
N ASN A 32 0.04 1.99 3.19
CA ASN A 32 0.00 0.88 2.24
C ASN A 32 -1.10 1.10 1.20
N LEU A 33 -2.28 1.58 1.61
CA LEU A 33 -3.40 1.87 0.72
C LEU A 33 -3.04 2.95 -0.32
N THR A 34 -2.46 4.08 0.10
CA THR A 34 -2.00 5.12 -0.81
C THR A 34 -0.93 4.59 -1.79
N GLY A 35 -0.02 3.74 -1.32
CA GLY A 35 0.96 3.08 -2.19
C GLY A 35 0.32 2.16 -3.23
N ILE A 36 -0.68 1.37 -2.82
CA ILE A 36 -1.46 0.47 -3.68
C ILE A 36 -2.18 1.27 -4.77
N GLU A 37 -2.86 2.36 -4.41
CA GLU A 37 -3.55 3.24 -5.35
C GLU A 37 -2.59 3.78 -6.41
N ARG A 38 -1.42 4.28 -6.00
CA ARG A 38 -0.38 4.78 -6.92
C ARG A 38 0.10 3.70 -7.90
N CYS A 39 0.31 2.47 -7.41
CA CYS A 39 0.75 1.36 -8.26
C CYS A 39 -0.33 1.00 -9.28
N VAL A 40 -1.60 0.94 -8.86
CA VAL A 40 -2.74 0.67 -9.73
C VAL A 40 -2.86 1.73 -10.82
N GLU A 41 -2.75 3.02 -10.49
CA GLU A 41 -2.78 4.11 -11.47
C GLU A 41 -1.65 3.99 -12.50
N THR A 42 -0.44 3.64 -12.05
CA THR A 42 0.74 3.47 -12.91
C THR A 42 0.56 2.27 -13.85
N ILE A 43 0.06 1.15 -13.34
CA ILE A 43 -0.28 -0.03 -14.14
C ILE A 43 -1.32 0.34 -15.20
N GLN A 44 -2.42 0.99 -14.81
CA GLN A 44 -3.46 1.42 -15.75
C GLN A 44 -2.93 2.37 -16.82
N ARG A 45 -2.01 3.27 -16.47
CA ARG A 45 -1.35 4.18 -17.42
C ARG A 45 -0.52 3.40 -18.42
N CYS A 46 0.32 2.48 -17.95
CA CYS A 46 1.15 1.62 -18.80
C CYS A 46 0.29 0.79 -19.76
N VAL A 47 -0.76 0.16 -19.25
CA VAL A 47 -1.72 -0.61 -20.06
C VAL A 47 -2.40 0.28 -21.11
N ARG A 48 -2.80 1.51 -20.77
CA ARG A 48 -3.35 2.47 -21.73
C ARG A 48 -2.33 2.88 -22.79
N MET A 49 -1.07 3.13 -22.43
CA MET A 49 -0.02 3.49 -23.40
C MET A 49 0.27 2.36 -24.39
N VAL A 50 0.23 1.10 -23.95
CA VAL A 50 0.39 -0.06 -24.83
C VAL A 50 -0.87 -0.32 -25.66
N GLY A 51 -2.05 -0.25 -25.04
CA GLY A 51 -3.34 -0.62 -25.65
C GLY A 51 -3.96 0.45 -26.56
N ASN A 52 -3.79 1.75 -26.26
CA ASN A 52 -4.34 2.84 -27.08
C ASN A 52 -3.46 3.17 -28.30
N ASN A 53 -2.21 2.69 -28.34
CA ASN A 53 -1.36 2.78 -29.53
C ASN A 53 -1.73 1.75 -30.61
N ARG A 54 -3.02 1.39 -30.71
CA ARG A 54 -3.58 0.57 -31.80
C ARG A 54 -3.36 1.17 -33.20
N THR A 55 -2.94 2.43 -33.30
CA THR A 55 -2.66 3.15 -34.56
C THR A 55 -1.21 3.66 -34.72
N ALA A 56 -0.37 3.58 -33.69
CA ALA A 56 1.00 4.10 -33.76
C ALA A 56 2.01 3.01 -33.42
N ALA A 57 2.95 2.77 -34.34
CA ALA A 57 4.11 1.92 -34.10
C ALA A 57 4.97 2.56 -32.99
N LEU A 58 4.69 2.22 -31.73
CA LEU A 58 5.56 2.52 -30.61
C LEU A 58 6.95 1.96 -30.95
N PRO A 59 8.01 2.77 -30.89
CA PRO A 59 9.36 2.27 -31.03
C PRO A 59 9.59 1.16 -30.00
N SER A 60 10.21 0.04 -30.40
CA SER A 60 10.42 -1.11 -29.50
C SER A 60 11.20 -0.75 -28.23
N ARG A 61 11.96 0.36 -28.25
CA ARG A 61 12.65 0.92 -27.08
C ARG A 61 11.66 1.52 -26.06
N ASP A 62 10.65 2.23 -26.52
CA ASP A 62 9.66 2.89 -25.65
C ASP A 62 8.66 1.85 -25.12
N GLN A 63 8.34 0.84 -25.91
CA GLN A 63 7.58 -0.31 -25.42
C GLN A 63 8.30 -1.05 -24.29
N ARG A 64 9.63 -1.29 -24.42
CA ARG A 64 10.42 -1.92 -23.34
C ARG A 64 10.37 -1.09 -22.06
N LYS A 65 10.58 0.23 -22.15
CA LYS A 65 10.48 1.12 -20.98
C LYS A 65 9.13 1.06 -20.28
N ILE A 66 8.03 1.04 -21.05
CA ILE A 66 6.69 0.94 -20.50
C ILE A 66 6.47 -0.41 -19.81
N MET A 67 7.02 -1.50 -20.37
CA MET A 67 6.95 -2.82 -19.74
C MET A 67 7.81 -2.89 -18.47
N ASP A 68 8.99 -2.28 -18.46
CA ASP A 68 9.85 -2.19 -17.28
C ASP A 68 9.15 -1.39 -16.15
N GLU A 69 8.48 -0.28 -16.49
CA GLU A 69 7.69 0.53 -15.53
C GLU A 69 6.47 -0.24 -15.01
N LEU A 70 5.79 -0.98 -15.88
CA LEU A 70 4.66 -1.85 -15.52
C LEU A 70 5.09 -2.96 -14.55
N GLU A 71 6.20 -3.64 -14.84
CA GLU A 71 6.75 -4.69 -14.00
C GLU A 71 7.21 -4.12 -12.65
N GLY A 72 7.87 -2.96 -12.64
CA GLY A 72 8.23 -2.26 -11.42
C GLY A 72 7.03 -1.95 -10.53
N ALA A 73 5.96 -1.39 -11.10
CA ALA A 73 4.73 -1.09 -10.36
C ALA A 73 4.00 -2.35 -9.86
N ALA A 74 4.03 -3.44 -10.62
CA ALA A 74 3.45 -4.71 -10.20
C ALA A 74 4.22 -5.36 -9.04
N ASN A 75 5.56 -5.27 -9.06
CA ASN A 75 6.41 -5.76 -7.98
C ASN A 75 6.23 -4.93 -6.71
N GLU A 76 6.22 -3.59 -6.81
CA GLU A 76 5.94 -2.69 -5.68
C GLU A 76 4.54 -2.96 -5.08
N LEU A 77 3.53 -3.17 -5.92
CA LEU A 77 2.19 -3.54 -5.47
C LEU A 77 2.19 -4.86 -4.69
N GLN A 78 2.92 -5.87 -5.16
CA GLN A 78 3.02 -7.15 -4.48
C GLN A 78 3.69 -7.02 -3.10
N ASP A 79 4.71 -6.18 -2.98
CA ASP A 79 5.38 -5.91 -1.69
C ASP A 79 4.48 -5.16 -0.72
N LEU A 80 3.69 -4.21 -1.19
CA LEU A 80 2.74 -3.46 -0.36
C LEU A 80 1.57 -4.32 0.15
N ILE A 81 1.16 -5.34 -0.61
CA ILE A 81 0.09 -6.27 -0.20
C ILE A 81 0.60 -7.36 0.77
N LYS A 82 1.87 -7.76 0.66
CA LYS A 82 2.47 -8.80 1.53
C LYS A 82 2.88 -8.29 2.91
N ARG A 83 2.95 -6.97 3.11
CA ARG A 83 3.35 -6.31 4.36
C ARG A 83 2.13 -5.90 5.17
#